data_AF-F5IVY6-F1
#
_entry.id   AF-F5IVY6-F1
#
_cell.length_a   1.000
_cell.length_b   1.000
_cell.length_c   1.000
_cell.angle_alpha   90.00
_cell.angle_beta   90.00
_cell.angle_gamma   90.00
#
_symmetry.space_group_name_H-M   'P 1'
#
loop_
_entity.id
_entity.type
_entity.pdbx_description
1 polymer ?
#
loop_
_entity_poly.entity_id
_entity_poly.type
_entity_poly.pdbx_seq_one_letter_code
_entity_poly.pdbx_strand_id
1 'polypeptide(L)'
;MKQTVLIIAAIYGMLSVILGAFGAHAFKDILTPEKLISFETGVRYQMYHAIVLLVIGLTLSFTSPLEKWAAICIITGVLLFSFSIYFLSFAGHWGINLRFLGPVTPLGGLFLIAGWLLLIIFFIKNKIF
;
A
#
# COMPACT_ATOMS: atom_id res chain seq x y z
N MET A 1 -7.97 -7.82 -15.88
CA MET A 1 -7.25 -6.91 -14.96
C MET A 1 -8.19 -6.14 -14.05
N LYS A 2 -9.25 -5.51 -14.57
CA LYS A 2 -10.23 -4.74 -13.76
C LYS A 2 -10.70 -5.48 -12.49
N GLN A 3 -11.25 -6.69 -12.64
CA GLN A 3 -11.69 -7.52 -11.51
C GLN A 3 -10.59 -7.80 -10.50
N THR A 4 -9.39 -8.18 -10.97
CA THR A 4 -8.22 -8.42 -10.12
C THR A 4 -7.85 -7.19 -9.30
N VAL A 5 -7.83 -6.00 -9.92
CA VAL A 5 -7.53 -4.75 -9.23
C VAL A 5 -8.56 -4.45 -8.15
N LEU A 6 -9.85 -4.61 -8.45
CA LEU A 6 -10.93 -4.39 -7.49
C LEU A 6 -10.87 -5.37 -6.31
N ILE A 7 -10.60 -6.65 -6.57
CA ILE A 7 -10.46 -7.67 -5.52
C ILE A 7 -9.28 -7.32 -4.60
N ILE A 8 -8.12 -6.98 -5.17
CA ILE A 8 -6.94 -6.61 -4.38
C ILE A 8 -7.20 -5.34 -3.59
N ALA A 9 -7.87 -4.35 -4.19
CA ALA A 9 -8.24 -3.11 -3.51
C ALA A 9 -9.14 -3.38 -2.29
N ALA A 10 -10.15 -4.23 -2.45
CA ALA A 10 -11.04 -4.64 -1.36
C ALA A 10 -10.29 -5.39 -0.26
N ILE A 11 -9.38 -6.30 -0.62
CA ILE A 11 -8.51 -7.01 0.34
C ILE A 11 -7.64 -6.02 1.12
N TYR A 12 -6.98 -5.08 0.43
CA TYR A 12 -6.16 -4.07 1.09
C TYR A 12 -6.98 -3.15 2.00
N GLY A 13 -8.18 -2.74 1.57
CA GLY A 13 -9.08 -1.96 2.40
C GLY A 13 -9.49 -2.71 3.67
N MET A 14 -9.98 -3.95 3.52
CA MET A 14 -10.37 -4.81 4.63
C MET A 14 -9.22 -5.02 5.62
N LEU A 15 -8.04 -5.40 5.13
CA LEU A 15 -6.86 -5.62 5.97
C LEU A 15 -6.42 -4.33 6.68
N SER A 16 -6.50 -3.18 6.02
CA SER A 16 -6.16 -1.90 6.65
C SER A 16 -7.13 -1.54 7.77
N VAL A 17 -8.44 -1.80 7.63
CA VAL A 17 -9.41 -1.63 8.73
C VAL A 17 -9.08 -2.56 9.90
N ILE A 18 -8.83 -3.85 9.63
CA ILE A 18 -8.50 -4.83 10.65
C ILE A 18 -7.23 -4.41 11.41
N LEU A 19 -6.15 -4.11 10.68
CA LEU A 19 -4.87 -3.74 11.25
C LEU A 19 -4.94 -2.39 11.98
N GLY A 20 -5.68 -1.42 11.45
CA GLY A 20 -5.91 -0.14 12.11
C GLY A 20 -6.67 -0.28 13.44
N ALA A 21 -7.69 -1.13 13.47
CA ALA A 21 -8.42 -1.43 14.71
C ALA A 21 -7.51 -2.08 15.76
N PHE A 22 -6.70 -3.06 15.37
CA PHE A 22 -5.69 -3.66 16.25
C PHE A 22 -4.63 -2.65 16.69
N GLY A 23 -4.16 -1.77 15.80
CA GLY A 23 -3.25 -0.68 16.13
C GLY A 23 -3.76 0.18 17.29
N ALA A 24 -4.98 0.68 17.15
CA ALA A 24 -5.58 1.60 18.12
C ALA A 24 -5.96 0.95 19.47
N HIS A 25 -6.32 -0.34 19.47
CA HIS A 25 -6.90 -0.98 20.66
C HIS A 25 -5.98 -2.01 21.32
N ALA A 26 -5.19 -2.77 20.56
CA ALA A 26 -4.41 -3.89 21.07
C ALA A 26 -2.89 -3.62 21.02
N PHE A 27 -2.38 -3.06 19.92
CA PHE A 27 -0.94 -2.98 19.69
C PHE A 27 -0.26 -1.83 20.44
N LYS A 28 -1.03 -0.85 20.93
CA LYS A 28 -0.52 0.22 21.80
C LYS A 28 0.12 -0.27 23.11
N ASP A 29 -0.31 -1.44 23.60
CA ASP A 29 0.21 -2.05 24.83
C ASP A 29 1.36 -3.03 24.54
N ILE A 30 1.67 -3.26 23.26
CA ILE A 30 2.68 -4.21 22.77
C ILE A 30 3.88 -3.49 22.14
N LEU A 31 3.61 -2.44 21.38
CA LEU A 31 4.61 -1.68 20.62
C LEU A 31 5.00 -0.40 21.37
N THR A 32 6.26 0.03 21.22
CA THR A 32 6.66 1.36 21.68
C THR A 32 5.91 2.45 20.89
N PRO A 33 5.74 3.67 21.43
CA PRO A 33 5.06 4.75 20.72
C PRO A 33 5.60 5.00 19.30
N GLU A 34 6.92 4.96 19.11
CA GLU A 34 7.55 5.17 17.80
C GLU A 34 7.23 4.05 16.81
N LYS A 35 7.17 2.81 17.30
CA LYS A 35 6.82 1.64 16.48
C LYS A 35 5.33 1.61 16.16
N LEU A 36 4.48 2.05 17.08
CA LEU A 36 3.05 2.21 16.82
C LEU A 36 2.79 3.27 15.73
N ILE A 37 3.43 4.44 15.81
CA ILE A 37 3.35 5.49 14.78
C ILE A 37 3.81 4.97 13.41
N SER A 38 4.90 4.18 13.40
CA SER A 38 5.39 3.54 12.17
C SER A 38 4.35 2.57 11.62
N PHE A 39 3.81 1.69 12.46
CA PHE A 39 2.76 0.74 12.10
C PHE A 39 1.52 1.44 11.51
N GLU A 40 1.02 2.49 12.17
CA GLU A 40 -0.11 3.30 11.70
C GLU A 40 0.18 4.00 10.36
N THR A 41 1.44 4.36 10.11
CA THR A 41 1.85 4.89 8.79
C THR A 41 1.69 3.83 7.71
N GLY A 42 2.07 2.57 7.97
CA GLY A 42 1.79 1.46 7.05
C GLY A 42 0.29 1.29 6.78
N VAL A 43 -0.54 1.31 7.84
CA VAL A 43 -2.00 1.17 7.75
C VAL A 43 -2.60 2.26 6.87
N ARG A 44 -2.19 3.51 7.09
CA ARG A 44 -2.67 4.68 6.34
C ARG A 44 -2.29 4.59 4.87
N TYR A 45 -1.04 4.26 4.55
CA TYR A 45 -0.61 4.11 3.16
C TYR A 45 -1.35 2.96 2.44
N GLN A 46 -1.57 1.84 3.12
CA GLN A 46 -2.39 0.74 2.61
C GLN A 46 -3.83 1.17 2.31
N MET A 47 -4.49 1.91 3.23
CA MET A 47 -5.87 2.38 3.01
C MET A 47 -5.96 3.34 1.82
N TYR A 48 -5.08 4.35 1.77
CA TYR A 48 -5.12 5.34 0.70
C TYR A 48 -4.97 4.69 -0.67
N HIS A 49 -4.06 3.74 -0.80
CA HIS A 49 -3.83 3.07 -2.07
C HIS A 49 -4.87 1.99 -2.36
N ALA A 50 -5.53 1.41 -1.36
CA ALA A 50 -6.74 0.61 -1.57
C ALA A 50 -7.85 1.45 -2.21
N ILE A 51 -8.08 2.67 -1.72
CA ILE A 51 -9.07 3.60 -2.29
C ILE A 51 -8.68 3.99 -3.72
N VAL A 52 -7.41 4.32 -3.96
CA VAL A 52 -6.92 4.61 -5.33
C VAL A 52 -7.16 3.42 -6.26
N LEU A 53 -6.84 2.20 -5.82
CA LEU A 53 -7.07 0.98 -6.61
C LEU A 53 -8.56 0.73 -6.88
N LEU A 54 -9.46 1.02 -5.91
CA LEU A 54 -10.90 0.98 -6.14
C LEU A 54 -11.31 2.01 -7.21
N VAL A 55 -10.87 3.26 -7.08
CA VAL A 55 -11.21 4.33 -8.03
C VAL A 55 -10.75 3.97 -9.43
N ILE A 56 -9.47 3.65 -9.63
CA ILE A 56 -8.97 3.27 -10.97
C ILE A 56 -9.57 1.95 -11.44
N GLY A 57 -9.82 1.02 -10.52
CA GLY A 57 -10.47 -0.26 -10.79
C GLY A 57 -11.91 -0.11 -11.27
N LEU A 58 -12.62 0.96 -10.89
CA LEU A 58 -13.98 1.25 -11.34
C LEU A 58 -14.00 2.08 -12.62
N THR A 59 -13.09 3.04 -12.76
CA THR A 59 -13.12 4.06 -13.83
C THR A 59 -12.30 3.69 -15.06
N LEU A 60 -11.16 3.00 -14.89
CA LEU A 60 -10.25 2.70 -16.00
C LEU A 60 -10.62 1.42 -16.74
N SER A 61 -10.26 1.39 -18.02
CA SER A 61 -10.52 0.25 -18.92
C SER A 61 -9.41 -0.79 -18.88
N PHE A 62 -8.21 -0.39 -18.45
CA PHE A 62 -7.00 -1.22 -18.47
C PHE A 62 -6.66 -1.75 -19.87
N THR A 63 -6.87 -0.93 -20.91
CA THR A 63 -6.48 -1.26 -22.28
C THR A 63 -5.06 -0.76 -22.57
N SER A 64 -4.68 0.39 -22.01
CA SER A 64 -3.35 0.98 -22.14
C SER A 64 -2.33 0.30 -21.21
N PRO A 65 -1.08 0.07 -21.68
CA PRO A 65 0.01 -0.36 -20.82
C PRO A 65 0.24 0.55 -19.60
N LEU A 66 -0.02 1.86 -19.73
CA LEU A 66 0.15 2.81 -18.62
C LEU A 66 -0.82 2.53 -17.47
N GLU A 67 -2.10 2.27 -17.76
CA GLU A 67 -3.11 1.92 -16.76
C GLU A 67 -2.72 0.63 -16.03
N LYS A 68 -2.26 -0.38 -16.80
CA LYS A 68 -1.86 -1.69 -16.25
C LYS A 68 -0.64 -1.56 -15.34
N TRP A 69 0.42 -0.91 -15.82
CA TRP A 69 1.63 -0.73 -15.03
C TRP A 69 1.40 0.17 -13.81
N ALA A 70 0.56 1.20 -13.91
CA ALA A 70 0.19 2.03 -12.77
C ALA A 70 -0.41 1.18 -11.63
N ALA A 71 -1.39 0.33 -11.95
CA ALA A 71 -2.00 -0.56 -10.96
C ALA A 71 -1.02 -1.60 -10.42
N ILE A 72 -0.18 -2.23 -11.26
CA ILE A 72 0.84 -3.19 -10.81
C ILE A 72 1.82 -2.51 -9.85
N CYS A 73 2.29 -1.31 -10.18
CA CYS A 73 3.18 -0.52 -9.35
C CYS A 73 2.54 -0.17 -8.01
N ILE A 74 1.28 0.27 -7.98
CA ILE A 74 0.58 0.58 -6.74
C ILE A 74 0.38 -0.69 -5.89
N ILE A 75 -0.10 -1.79 -6.48
CA ILE A 75 -0.33 -3.05 -5.78
C ILE A 75 0.97 -3.55 -5.12
N THR A 76 2.05 -3.57 -5.89
CA THR A 76 3.37 -4.03 -5.45
C THR A 76 3.95 -3.07 -4.42
N GLY A 77 3.82 -1.76 -4.64
CA GLY A 77 4.29 -0.73 -3.73
C GLY A 77 3.61 -0.81 -2.37
N VAL A 78 2.30 -1.05 -2.29
CA VAL A 78 1.59 -1.25 -1.02
C VAL A 78 2.11 -2.49 -0.29
N LEU A 79 2.29 -3.60 -1.01
CA LEU A 79 2.79 -4.84 -0.44
C LEU A 79 4.19 -4.64 0.16
N LEU A 80 5.11 -4.07 -0.61
CA LEU A 80 6.48 -3.86 -0.16
C LEU A 80 6.57 -2.76 0.92
N PHE A 81 5.84 -1.66 0.79
CA PHE A 81 5.92 -0.53 1.72
C PHE A 81 5.22 -0.84 3.05
N SER A 82 3.93 -1.17 3.00
CA SER A 82 3.10 -1.24 4.21
C SER A 82 3.39 -2.52 5.00
N PHE A 83 3.49 -3.66 4.32
CA PHE A 83 3.70 -4.93 5.03
C PHE A 83 5.11 -5.02 5.62
N SER A 84 6.14 -4.49 4.94
CA SER A 84 7.48 -4.42 5.55
C SER A 84 7.49 -3.57 6.83
N ILE A 85 6.78 -2.44 6.85
CA ILE A 85 6.62 -1.61 8.05
C ILE A 85 5.93 -2.39 9.17
N TYR A 86 4.90 -3.19 8.88
CA TYR A 86 4.24 -4.02 9.90
C TYR A 86 5.24 -4.99 10.53
N PHE A 87 5.97 -5.76 9.73
CA PHE A 87 6.98 -6.70 10.23
C PHE A 87 8.10 -5.98 11.02
N LEU A 88 8.61 -4.84 10.52
CA LEU A 88 9.63 -4.04 11.19
C LEU A 88 9.15 -3.40 12.50
N SER A 89 7.85 -3.20 12.65
CA SER A 89 7.26 -2.67 13.88
C SER A 89 7.27 -3.72 14.99
N PHE A 90 6.99 -4.98 14.64
CA PHE A 90 6.96 -6.11 15.58
C PHE A 90 8.31 -6.83 15.76
N ALA A 91 9.32 -6.57 14.92
CA ALA A 91 10.62 -7.25 14.97
C ALA A 91 11.25 -7.28 16.38
N GLY A 92 11.20 -6.14 17.10
CA GLY A 92 11.70 -6.04 18.47
C GLY A 92 10.90 -6.89 19.47
N HIS A 93 9.57 -6.90 19.35
CA HIS A 93 8.68 -7.69 20.20
C HIS A 93 8.88 -9.20 20.00
N TRP A 94 9.08 -9.64 18.76
CA TRP A 94 9.34 -11.04 18.44
C TRP A 94 10.79 -11.49 18.71
N GLY A 95 11.68 -10.57 19.11
CA GLY A 95 13.11 -10.89 19.33
C GLY A 95 13.85 -11.30 18.04
N ILE A 96 13.32 -10.96 16.86
CA ILE A 96 13.91 -11.32 15.56
C ILE A 96 14.53 -10.09 14.87
N ASN A 97 15.66 -10.30 14.21
CA ASN A 97 16.31 -9.24 13.45
C ASN A 97 15.81 -9.22 12.01
N LEU A 98 14.88 -8.32 11.72
CA LEU A 98 14.34 -8.09 10.37
C LEU A 98 14.95 -6.88 9.65
N ARG A 99 16.19 -6.47 9.98
CA ARG A 99 16.83 -5.29 9.35
C ARG A 99 16.92 -5.36 7.83
N PHE A 100 16.94 -6.57 7.24
CA PHE A 100 16.93 -6.74 5.78
C PHE A 100 15.64 -6.22 5.12
N LEU A 101 14.54 -6.05 5.87
CA LEU A 101 13.32 -5.42 5.39
C LEU A 101 13.43 -3.89 5.32
N GLY A 102 14.44 -3.29 5.96
CA GLY A 102 14.65 -1.84 5.97
C GLY A 102 14.71 -1.23 4.56
N PRO A 103 15.50 -1.78 3.62
CA PRO A 103 15.51 -1.33 2.22
C PRO A 103 14.25 -1.69 1.41
N VAL A 104 13.40 -2.62 1.89
CA VAL A 104 12.17 -3.01 1.19
C VAL A 104 11.12 -1.92 1.26
N THR A 105 11.03 -1.21 2.39
CA THR A 105 10.11 -0.07 2.54
C THR A 105 10.35 1.04 1.50
N PRO A 106 11.56 1.64 1.35
CA PRO A 106 11.79 2.67 0.35
C PRO A 106 11.61 2.14 -1.09
N LEU A 107 11.95 0.88 -1.37
CA LEU A 107 11.66 0.28 -2.67
C LEU A 107 10.14 0.26 -2.96
N GLY A 108 9.34 -0.13 -1.96
CA GLY A 108 7.87 -0.03 -2.05
C GLY A 108 7.41 1.41 -2.33
N GLY A 109 8.04 2.39 -1.67
CA GLY A 109 7.78 3.81 -1.91
C GLY A 109 8.07 4.24 -3.35
N LEU A 110 9.17 3.76 -3.95
CA LEU A 110 9.50 4.00 -5.36
C LEU A 110 8.44 3.41 -6.30
N PHE A 111 7.93 2.22 -6.01
CA PHE A 111 6.82 1.63 -6.76
C PHE A 111 5.54 2.46 -6.65
N LEU A 112 5.21 2.97 -5.46
CA LEU A 112 4.05 3.86 -5.28
C LEU A 112 4.22 5.13 -6.12
N ILE A 113 5.38 5.79 -6.03
CA ILE A 113 5.70 6.99 -6.82
C ILE A 113 5.58 6.71 -8.32
N ALA A 114 6.15 5.60 -8.80
CA ALA A 114 6.07 5.19 -10.20
C ALA A 114 4.61 4.96 -10.64
N GLY A 115 3.79 4.34 -9.80
CA GLY A 115 2.36 4.15 -10.06
C GLY A 115 1.61 5.47 -10.26
N TRP A 116 1.83 6.44 -9.38
CA TRP A 116 1.27 7.78 -9.50
C TRP A 116 1.77 8.51 -10.75
N LEU A 117 3.07 8.43 -11.04
CA LEU A 117 3.66 9.03 -12.24
C LEU A 117 3.04 8.45 -13.52
N LEU A 118 2.81 7.14 -13.58
CA LEU A 118 2.17 6.49 -14.72
C LEU A 118 0.72 6.94 -14.91
N LEU A 119 -0.03 7.15 -13.82
CA LEU A 119 -1.37 7.74 -13.88
C LEU A 119 -1.33 9.18 -14.42
N ILE A 120 -0.39 10.01 -13.95
CA ILE A 120 -0.18 11.38 -14.46
C ILE A 120 0.07 11.34 -15.98
N ILE A 121 1.01 10.51 -16.43
CA ILE A 121 1.35 10.39 -17.86
C ILE A 121 0.14 9.90 -18.66
N PHE A 122 -0.62 8.94 -18.12
CA PHE A 122 -1.83 8.43 -18.76
C PHE A 122 -2.88 9.51 -18.95
N PHE A 123 -3.17 10.31 -17.93
CA PHE A 123 -4.17 11.39 -17.98
C PHE A 123 -3.74 12.59 -18.82
N ILE A 124 -2.44 12.86 -18.92
CA ILE A 124 -1.92 13.88 -19.85
C ILE A 124 -2.12 13.43 -21.30
N LYS A 125 -1.84 12.15 -21.60
CA LYS A 125 -1.94 11.62 -22.97
C LYS A 125 -3.37 11.37 -23.42
N ASN A 126 -4.24 10.98 -22.50
CA ASN A 126 -5.63 10.67 -22.77
C ASN A 126 -6.47 11.75 -22.11
N LYS A 127 -6.92 12.74 -22.90
CA LYS A 127 -7.92 13.68 -22.42
C LYS A 127 -9.16 12.89 -22.01
N ILE A 128 -9.41 12.82 -20.70
CA ILE A 128 -10.58 12.15 -20.13
C ILE A 128 -11.85 13.03 -20.30
N PHE A 129 -11.70 14.25 -20.84
CA PHE A 129 -12.77 15.20 -21.14
C PHE A 129 -12.50 15.92 -22.46
#